data_AF-A0A3B9PNJ9-F1
#
_entry.id   AF-A0A3B9PNJ9-F1
#
_cell.length_a   1.000
_cell.length_b   1.000
_cell.length_c   1.000
_cell.angle_alpha   90.00
_cell.angle_beta   90.00
_cell.angle_gamma   90.00
#
_symmetry.space_group_name_H-M   'P 1'
#
loop_
_entity.id
_entity.type
_entity.pdbx_description
1 polymer ?
#
loop_
_entity_poly.entity_id
_entity_poly.type
_entity_poly.pdbx_seq_one_letter_code
_entity_poly.pdbx_strand_id
1 'polypeptide(L)' 'AKELTPMSLPAIGEAFGGRDHTTVLHACRTITELRLGDAQLNHDVHVLTQVLRG' A
#
# COMPACT_ATOMS: atom_id res chain seq x y z
N ALA A 1 4.81 -3.31 -0.08
CA ALA A 1 5.78 -2.85 0.94
C ALA A 1 5.62 -3.59 2.27
N LYS A 2 5.58 -4.93 2.25
CA LYS A 2 5.52 -5.79 3.45
C LYS A 2 6.76 -6.71 3.57
N GLU A 3 7.74 -6.49 2.72
CA GLU A 3 8.98 -7.30 2.61
C GLU A 3 10.26 -6.51 2.92
N LEU A 4 10.19 -5.21 3.21
CA LEU A 4 11.40 -4.36 3.31
C LEU A 4 11.53 -3.51 4.58
N THR A 5 10.59 -3.56 5.53
CA THR A 5 10.71 -2.81 6.79
C THR A 5 9.92 -3.45 7.92
N PRO A 6 10.50 -3.63 9.13
CA PRO A 6 9.80 -4.15 10.31
C PRO A 6 8.92 -3.06 10.95
N MET A 7 8.25 -2.24 10.15
CA MET A 7 7.27 -1.28 10.66
C MET A 7 5.91 -1.94 10.65
N SER A 8 5.44 -2.23 11.86
CA SER A 8 4.10 -2.71 12.15
C SER A 8 3.06 -1.80 11.48
N LEU A 9 2.02 -2.39 10.89
CA LEU A 9 0.84 -1.70 10.35
C LEU A 9 0.32 -0.52 11.20
N PRO A 10 0.33 -0.55 12.55
CA PRO A 10 -0.02 0.61 13.37
C PRO A 10 0.88 1.85 13.16
N ALA A 11 2.20 1.69 12.97
CA ALA A 11 3.12 2.81 12.75
C ALA A 11 2.86 3.51 11.40
N ILE A 12 2.38 2.76 10.41
CA ILE A 12 1.92 3.32 9.13
C ILE A 12 0.62 4.12 9.35
N GLY A 13 -0.33 3.61 10.15
CA GLY A 13 -1.55 4.36 10.49
C GLY A 13 -1.26 5.69 11.19
N GLU A 14 -0.28 5.70 12.11
CA GLU A 14 0.22 6.93 12.76
C GLU A 14 0.88 7.89 11.76
N ALA A 15 1.79 7.40 10.90
CA ALA A 15 2.48 8.21 9.91
C ALA A 15 1.54 8.84 8.85
N PHE A 16 0.36 8.23 8.61
CA PHE A 16 -0.67 8.74 7.70
C PHE A 16 -1.75 9.59 8.39
N GLY A 17 -1.42 10.19 9.54
CA GLY A 17 -2.23 11.17 10.25
C GLY A 17 -3.09 10.59 11.39
N GLY A 18 -2.61 9.54 12.06
CA GLY A 18 -3.34 8.92 13.17
C GLY A 18 -4.58 8.12 12.74
N ARG A 19 -4.58 7.62 11.51
CA ARG A 19 -5.72 6.84 10.98
C ARG A 19 -5.69 5.43 11.55
N ASP A 20 -6.85 4.96 11.97
CA ASP A 20 -7.03 3.64 12.58
C ASP A 20 -6.46 2.55 11.69
N HIS A 21 -5.71 1.62 12.28
CA HIS A 21 -5.01 0.54 11.58
C HIS A 21 -5.91 -0.32 10.68
N THR A 22 -7.20 -0.39 11.01
CA THR A 22 -8.25 -1.03 10.19
C THR A 22 -8.49 -0.29 8.87
N THR A 23 -8.33 1.03 8.83
CA THR A 23 -8.45 1.86 7.61
C THR A 23 -7.31 1.56 6.65
N VAL A 24 -6.09 1.38 7.17
CA VAL A 24 -4.92 0.98 6.37
C VAL A 24 -5.12 -0.45 5.83
N LEU A 25 -5.66 -1.35 6.64
CA LEU A 25 -5.99 -2.71 6.21
C LEU A 25 -7.03 -2.73 5.08
N HIS A 26 -8.10 -1.94 5.23
CA HIS A 26 -9.14 -1.78 4.22
C HIS A 26 -8.57 -1.19 2.92
N ALA A 27 -7.80 -0.10 3.01
CA ALA A 27 -7.17 0.51 1.85
C ALA A 27 -6.25 -0.48 1.11
N CYS A 28 -5.46 -1.27 1.85
CA CYS A 28 -4.57 -2.26 1.25
C CYS A 28 -5.34 -3.39 0.53
N ARG A 29 -6.48 -3.82 1.08
CA ARG A 29 -7.38 -4.78 0.42
C ARG A 29 -8.03 -4.18 -0.82
N THR A 30 -8.58 -2.98 -0.72
CA THR A 30 -9.21 -2.28 -1.84
C THR A 30 -8.24 -2.06 -3.00
N ILE A 31 -7.00 -1.63 -2.73
CA ILE A 31 -5.98 -1.49 -3.79
C ILE A 31 -5.64 -2.86 -4.40
N THR A 32 -5.58 -3.92 -3.60
CA THR A 32 -5.31 -5.27 -4.12
C THR A 32 -6.42 -5.74 -5.07
N GLU A 33 -7.68 -5.49 -4.72
CA GLU A 33 -8.85 -5.80 -5.56
C GLU A 33 -8.88 -4.95 -6.84
N LEU A 34 -8.64 -3.64 -6.72
CA LEU A 34 -8.59 -2.74 -7.88
C LEU A 34 -7.48 -3.13 -8.86
N ARG A 35 -6.32 -3.58 -8.36
CA ARG A 35 -5.22 -4.06 -9.20
C ARG A 35 -5.54 -5.34 -9.97
N LEU A 36 -6.51 -6.14 -9.52
CA LEU A 36 -6.94 -7.34 -10.25
C LEU A 36 -7.90 -6.99 -11.39
N GLY A 37 -8.70 -5.93 -11.24
CA GLY A 37 -9.65 -5.48 -12.25
C GLY A 37 -9.09 -4.46 -13.25
N ASP A 38 -8.04 -3.74 -12.87
CA ASP A 38 -7.47 -2.66 -13.67
C ASP A 38 -5.97 -2.89 -13.94
N ALA A 39 -5.69 -3.32 -15.18
CA ALA A 39 -4.33 -3.57 -15.65
C ALA A 39 -3.48 -2.29 -15.72
N GLN A 40 -4.08 -1.13 -15.97
CA GLN A 40 -3.39 0.15 -16.02
C GLN A 40 -2.98 0.58 -14.61
N LEU A 41 -3.89 0.51 -13.65
CA LEU A 41 -3.58 0.78 -12.25
C LEU A 41 -2.49 -0.17 -11.74
N ASN A 42 -2.54 -1.45 -12.11
CA ASN A 42 -1.48 -2.39 -11.75
C ASN A 42 -0.11 -2.01 -12.35
N HIS A 43 -0.09 -1.54 -13.60
CA HIS A 43 1.12 -1.05 -14.24
C HIS A 43 1.67 0.19 -13.53
N ASP A 44 0.84 1.19 -13.25
CA ASP A 44 1.24 2.44 -12.58
C ASP A 44 1.81 2.16 -11.18
N VAL A 45 1.15 1.28 -10.42
CA VAL A 45 1.64 0.82 -9.10
C VAL A 45 2.98 0.09 -9.22
N HIS A 46 3.16 -0.72 -10.27
CA HIS A 46 4.41 -1.43 -10.52
C HIS A 46 5.55 -0.46 -10.82
N VAL A 47 5.33 0.50 -11.72
CA VAL A 47 6.31 1.54 -12.08
C VAL A 47 6.69 2.38 -10.86
N LEU A 48 5.72 2.86 -10.08
CA LEU A 48 5.97 3.61 -8.84
C LEU A 48 6.79 2.79 -7.83
N THR A 49 6.51 1.48 -7.72
CA THR A 49 7.27 0.60 -6.82
C THR A 49 8.71 0.41 -7.27
N GLN A 50 8.98 0.39 -8.58
CA GLN A 50 10.34 0.33 -9.11
C GLN A 50 11.09 1.64 -8.85
N VAL A 51 10.46 2.79 -9.08
CA VAL A 51 11.06 4.12 -8.84
C VAL A 51 11.42 4.31 -7.36
N LEU A 52 10.58 3.86 -6.44
CA LEU A 52 10.84 3.99 -4.99
C LEU A 52 11.86 2.98 -4.44
N ARG A 53 12.20 1.94 -5.21
CA ARG A 53 13.19 0.91 -4.82
C ARG A 53 14.56 1.12 -5.47
N GLY A 54 14.66 1.91 -6.53
CA GLY A 54 15.91 2.34 -7.16
C GLY A 54 16.49 3.55 -6.46
#